data_AF-A0A9E3W1U9-F1
#
_entry.id   AF-A0A9E3W1U9-F1
#
_cell.length_a   1.000
_cell.length_b   1.000
_cell.length_c   1.000
_cell.angle_alpha   90.00
_cell.angle_beta   90.00
_cell.angle_gamma   90.00
#
_symmetry.space_group_name_H-M   'P 1'
#
loop_
_entity.id
_entity.type
_entity.pdbx_description
1 polymer ?
#
loop_
_entity_poly.entity_id
_entity_poly.type
_entity_poly.pdbx_seq_one_letter_code
_entity_poly.pdbx_strand_id
1 'polypeptide(L)'
;MKQLFFWFGTLIILNSCVVQGLTNDFGKLNDSEKALIHDFEGFSEVESRAIYEINGKALREELKNHPKSIVYKLSNGCPSEYCKPLQLYENFAKEHDYHLFMVMIGYANLYETMEQPFSSPLYAIDTDYYETSISYKYNRYFDNDFMGLETKAKQGEYAGSLYFFEGDSLVEVRRELPEELNSQD
;
A
#
# COMPACT_ATOMS: atom_id res chain seq x y z
N MET A 1 -29.55 -36.01 50.69
CA MET A 1 -28.52 -34.95 50.59
C MET A 1 -27.30 -35.60 49.97
N LYS A 2 -26.71 -35.21 48.83
CA LYS A 2 -26.73 -34.02 47.98
C LYS A 2 -26.45 -34.52 46.55
N GLN A 3 -27.17 -33.98 45.57
CA GLN A 3 -26.86 -34.13 44.15
C GLN A 3 -25.58 -33.31 43.88
N LEU A 4 -24.48 -33.95 43.47
CA LEU A 4 -23.30 -33.25 42.96
C LEU A 4 -23.49 -33.05 41.45
N PHE A 5 -24.00 -31.87 41.10
CA PHE A 5 -23.99 -31.36 39.74
C PHE A 5 -22.55 -30.99 39.40
N PHE A 6 -21.84 -31.87 38.68
CA PHE A 6 -20.51 -31.57 38.16
C PHE A 6 -20.67 -30.69 36.91
N TRP A 7 -20.67 -29.38 37.14
CA TRP A 7 -20.70 -28.37 36.08
C TRP A 7 -19.32 -28.36 35.40
N PHE A 8 -19.17 -29.17 34.35
CA PHE A 8 -18.00 -29.12 33.47
C PHE A 8 -18.05 -27.80 32.70
N GLY A 9 -17.41 -26.77 33.25
CA GLY A 9 -17.22 -25.50 32.57
C GLY A 9 -16.39 -25.70 31.30
N THR A 10 -17.01 -25.48 30.15
CA THR A 10 -16.33 -25.45 28.86
C THR A 10 -15.38 -24.26 28.84
N LEU A 11 -14.07 -24.49 29.03
CA LEU A 11 -13.05 -23.50 28.69
C LEU A 11 -13.05 -23.33 27.17
N ILE A 12 -13.67 -22.24 26.70
CA ILE A 12 -13.52 -21.78 25.31
C ILE A 12 -12.14 -21.15 25.20
N ILE A 13 -11.19 -21.90 24.64
CA ILE A 13 -9.87 -21.38 24.26
C ILE A 13 -10.09 -20.50 23.04
N LEU A 14 -10.17 -19.19 23.23
CA LEU A 14 -10.18 -18.21 22.14
C LEU A 14 -8.79 -18.23 21.51
N ASN A 15 -8.60 -19.05 20.48
CA ASN A 15 -7.50 -18.84 19.54
C ASN A 15 -7.76 -17.46 18.92
N SER A 16 -6.96 -16.45 19.29
CA SER A 16 -7.06 -15.12 18.70
C SER A 16 -6.71 -15.23 17.23
N CYS A 17 -7.71 -15.29 16.36
CA CYS A 17 -7.52 -15.06 14.93
C CYS A 17 -6.89 -13.67 14.79
N VAL A 18 -5.65 -13.61 14.31
CA VAL A 18 -4.97 -12.35 14.03
C VAL A 18 -5.64 -11.76 12.79
N VAL A 19 -6.54 -10.80 12.98
CA VAL A 19 -7.18 -10.11 11.86
C VAL A 19 -6.18 -9.13 11.26
N GLN A 20 -5.74 -9.36 10.02
CA GLN A 20 -4.91 -8.47 9.22
C GLN A 20 -5.76 -7.52 8.37
N GLY A 21 -5.21 -6.36 8.02
CA GLY A 21 -5.81 -5.39 7.09
C GLY A 21 -6.87 -4.45 7.68
N LEU A 22 -7.25 -4.62 8.96
CA LEU A 22 -8.12 -3.64 9.65
C LEU A 22 -7.35 -2.37 10.04
N THR A 23 -6.05 -2.51 10.27
CA THR A 23 -5.14 -1.40 10.60
C THR A 23 -3.99 -1.31 9.60
N ASN A 24 -2.96 -0.49 9.86
CA ASN A 24 -1.72 -0.53 9.09
C ASN A 24 -0.86 -1.78 9.37
N ASP A 25 -1.12 -2.53 10.45
CA ASP A 25 -0.40 -3.75 10.81
C ASP A 25 1.09 -3.59 11.18
N PHE A 26 1.60 -2.36 11.34
CA PHE A 26 2.99 -2.10 11.73
C PHE A 26 3.40 -2.83 13.03
N GLY A 27 2.51 -2.84 14.03
CA GLY A 27 2.76 -3.50 15.31
C GLY A 27 2.95 -5.02 15.23
N LYS A 28 2.70 -5.64 14.07
CA LYS A 28 2.87 -7.08 13.83
C LYS A 28 4.20 -7.42 13.16
N LEU A 29 4.96 -6.43 12.72
CA LEU A 29 6.26 -6.61 12.09
C LEU A 29 7.29 -7.11 13.10
N ASN A 30 8.16 -8.00 12.64
CA ASN A 30 9.35 -8.40 13.37
C ASN A 30 10.47 -7.34 13.25
N ASP A 31 11.55 -7.49 14.00
CA ASP A 31 12.62 -6.49 14.03
C ASP A 31 13.36 -6.34 12.70
N SER A 32 13.52 -7.43 11.93
CA SER A 32 14.14 -7.36 10.60
C SER A 32 13.26 -6.64 9.58
N GLU A 33 11.94 -6.79 9.67
CA GLU A 33 10.99 -6.04 8.85
C GLU A 33 10.96 -4.56 9.21
N LYS A 34 10.97 -4.22 10.51
CA LYS A 34 11.03 -2.83 10.96
C LYS A 34 12.32 -2.12 10.56
N ALA A 35 13.43 -2.86 10.50
CA ALA A 35 14.72 -2.32 10.06
C ALA A 35 14.75 -1.90 8.58
N LEU A 36 13.75 -2.30 7.78
CA LEU A 36 13.58 -1.85 6.39
C LEU A 36 12.87 -0.49 6.30
N ILE A 37 12.31 0.00 7.41
CA ILE A 37 11.53 1.24 7.45
C ILE A 37 12.44 2.36 7.95
N HIS A 38 12.60 3.39 7.12
CA HIS A 38 13.50 4.51 7.34
C HIS A 38 12.73 5.82 7.46
N ASP A 39 13.34 6.78 8.16
CA ASP A 39 12.85 8.15 8.21
C ASP A 39 12.82 8.76 6.81
N PHE A 40 11.71 9.43 6.47
CA PHE A 40 11.55 10.06 5.18
C PHE A 40 12.05 11.51 5.20
N GLU A 41 13.22 11.74 4.60
CA GLU A 41 13.83 13.07 4.50
C GLU A 41 13.54 13.78 3.15
N GLY A 42 12.98 13.05 2.18
CA GLY A 42 12.62 13.54 0.86
C GLY A 42 12.87 12.51 -0.24
N PHE A 43 12.27 12.72 -1.42
CA PHE A 43 12.37 11.78 -2.54
C PHE A 43 13.76 11.68 -3.18
N SER A 44 14.67 12.61 -2.90
CA SER A 44 16.06 12.55 -3.39
C SER A 44 16.96 11.60 -2.58
N GLU A 45 16.58 11.28 -1.35
CA GLU A 45 17.40 10.51 -0.40
C GLU A 45 16.95 9.04 -0.25
N VAL A 46 16.03 8.59 -1.10
CA VAL A 46 15.45 7.24 -0.99
C VAL A 46 16.39 6.17 -1.56
N GLU A 47 16.51 5.07 -0.84
CA GLU A 47 17.36 3.94 -1.22
C GLU A 47 16.55 2.80 -1.86
N SER A 48 17.21 2.06 -2.74
CA SER A 48 16.65 0.87 -3.38
C SER A 48 16.17 -0.14 -2.33
N ARG A 49 14.92 -0.59 -2.46
CA ARG A 49 14.29 -1.60 -1.60
C ARG A 49 14.15 -1.23 -0.12
N ALA A 50 14.38 0.04 0.24
CA ALA A 50 13.99 0.60 1.53
C ALA A 50 12.50 1.00 1.53
N ILE A 51 11.93 1.15 2.72
CA ILE A 51 10.55 1.57 2.94
C ILE A 51 10.53 2.93 3.62
N TYR A 52 9.74 3.86 3.09
CA TYR A 52 9.59 5.20 3.67
C TYR A 52 8.12 5.53 3.91
N GLU A 53 7.81 6.07 5.09
CA GLU A 53 6.45 6.57 5.38
C GLU A 53 6.25 7.94 4.76
N ILE A 54 5.18 8.11 3.98
CA ILE A 54 4.83 9.35 3.29
C ILE A 54 3.35 9.69 3.47
N ASN A 55 3.03 10.97 3.33
CA ASN A 55 1.65 11.44 3.18
C ASN A 55 1.34 11.83 1.73
N GLY A 56 0.05 11.94 1.40
CA GLY A 56 -0.41 12.15 0.03
C GLY A 56 -0.08 13.56 -0.47
N LYS A 57 0.11 14.54 0.42
CA LYS A 57 0.50 15.91 0.04
C LYS A 57 1.95 15.94 -0.42
N ALA A 58 2.85 15.28 0.31
CA ALA A 58 4.25 15.15 -0.08
C ALA A 58 4.37 14.45 -1.44
N LEU A 59 3.63 13.34 -1.62
CA LEU A 59 3.57 12.65 -2.92
C LEU A 59 3.06 13.58 -4.03
N ARG A 60 1.97 14.32 -3.79
CA ARG A 60 1.43 15.25 -4.79
C ARG A 60 2.42 16.31 -5.23
N GLU A 61 3.17 16.89 -4.29
CA GLU A 61 4.19 17.86 -4.62
C GLU A 61 5.30 17.24 -5.47
N GLU A 62 5.67 15.99 -5.18
CA GLU A 62 6.65 15.27 -5.99
C GLU A 62 6.14 14.93 -7.39
N LEU A 63 4.86 14.59 -7.56
CA LEU A 63 4.29 14.33 -8.88
C LEU A 63 4.50 15.50 -9.86
N LYS A 64 4.56 16.76 -9.39
CA LYS A 64 4.83 17.93 -10.22
C LYS A 64 6.22 17.93 -10.87
N ASN A 65 7.16 17.18 -10.31
CA ASN A 65 8.54 17.08 -10.80
C ASN A 65 8.69 16.09 -11.96
N HIS A 66 7.63 15.32 -12.28
CA HIS A 66 7.66 14.26 -13.28
C HIS A 66 6.65 14.54 -14.40
N PRO A 67 7.03 14.47 -15.68
CA PRO A 67 6.09 14.66 -16.79
C PRO A 67 4.95 13.65 -16.78
N LYS A 68 5.25 12.39 -16.45
CA LYS A 68 4.30 11.29 -16.32
C LYS A 68 4.63 10.46 -15.09
N SER A 69 3.61 10.03 -14.35
CA SER A 69 3.80 9.17 -13.19
C SER A 69 2.69 8.15 -13.02
N ILE A 70 3.03 7.03 -12.38
CA ILE A 70 2.09 6.03 -11.90
C ILE A 70 2.23 5.95 -10.39
N VAL A 71 1.13 6.16 -9.67
CA VAL A 71 1.02 5.79 -8.26
C VAL A 71 0.33 4.43 -8.22
N TYR A 72 1.09 3.38 -7.86
CA TYR A 72 0.57 2.04 -7.68
C TYR A 72 0.35 1.76 -6.19
N LYS A 73 -0.92 1.61 -5.80
CA LYS A 73 -1.31 1.20 -4.46
C LYS A 73 -1.35 -0.32 -4.36
N LEU A 74 -0.32 -0.92 -3.76
CA LEU A 74 -0.24 -2.36 -3.59
C LEU A 74 -0.76 -2.83 -2.23
N SER A 75 -1.47 -3.96 -2.27
CA SER A 75 -1.68 -4.79 -1.08
C SER A 75 -0.55 -5.82 -1.02
N ASN A 76 0.18 -5.81 0.09
CA ASN A 76 1.26 -6.73 0.33
C ASN A 76 0.75 -8.19 0.39
N GLY A 77 1.51 -9.12 -0.21
CA GLY A 77 1.14 -10.53 -0.30
C GLY A 77 -0.20 -10.80 -1.00
N CYS A 78 -0.66 -9.89 -1.88
CA CYS A 78 -1.96 -9.98 -2.51
C CYS A 78 -2.12 -11.30 -3.31
N PRO A 79 -3.12 -12.15 -2.97
CA PRO A 79 -3.32 -13.44 -3.64
C PRO A 79 -4.15 -13.34 -4.92
N SER A 80 -4.64 -12.15 -5.27
CA SER A 80 -5.50 -11.95 -6.43
C SER A 80 -4.71 -12.02 -7.74
N GLU A 81 -5.32 -12.56 -8.80
CA GLU A 81 -4.74 -12.57 -10.15
C GLU A 81 -4.50 -11.16 -10.73
N TYR A 82 -5.19 -10.15 -10.19
CA TYR A 82 -5.02 -8.74 -10.52
C TYR A 82 -3.69 -8.18 -9.96
N CYS A 83 -3.13 -8.82 -8.93
CA CYS A 83 -1.86 -8.43 -8.35
C CYS A 83 -0.72 -9.14 -9.09
N LYS A 84 -0.10 -8.41 -10.02
CA LYS A 84 1.07 -8.88 -10.76
C LYS A 84 2.36 -8.72 -9.92
N PRO A 85 3.42 -9.52 -10.18
CA PRO A 85 4.75 -9.29 -9.61
C PRO A 85 5.21 -7.84 -9.72
N LEU A 86 5.86 -7.30 -8.68
CA LEU A 86 6.31 -5.89 -8.64
C LEU A 86 7.19 -5.49 -9.82
N GLN A 87 8.07 -6.39 -10.27
CA GLN A 87 8.92 -6.17 -11.45
C GLN A 87 8.14 -5.81 -12.72
N LEU A 88 6.90 -6.30 -12.88
CA LEU A 88 6.10 -6.00 -14.07
C LEU A 88 5.67 -4.52 -14.11
N TYR A 89 5.38 -3.93 -12.95
CA TYR A 89 5.09 -2.50 -12.86
C TYR A 89 6.34 -1.66 -13.12
N GLU A 90 7.50 -2.09 -12.61
CA GLU A 90 8.78 -1.42 -12.92
C GLU A 90 9.09 -1.45 -14.41
N ASN A 91 8.94 -2.62 -15.04
CA ASN A 91 9.17 -2.80 -16.47
C ASN A 91 8.23 -1.94 -17.29
N PHE A 92 6.92 -1.97 -16.99
CA PHE A 92 5.93 -1.15 -17.66
C PHE A 92 6.24 0.35 -17.53
N ALA A 93 6.53 0.81 -16.31
CA ALA A 93 6.83 2.22 -16.08
C ALA A 93 8.06 2.66 -16.87
N LYS A 94 9.11 1.82 -16.89
CA LYS A 94 10.32 2.07 -17.66
C LYS A 94 10.09 2.08 -19.18
N GLU A 95 9.31 1.13 -19.69
CA GLU A 95 9.02 1.00 -21.13
C GLU A 95 8.22 2.19 -21.67
N HIS A 96 7.34 2.76 -20.84
CA HIS A 96 6.44 3.84 -21.22
C HIS A 96 6.81 5.21 -20.64
N ASP A 97 8.04 5.39 -20.16
CA ASP A 97 8.58 6.64 -19.60
C ASP A 97 7.72 7.24 -18.46
N TYR A 98 7.24 6.40 -17.54
CA TYR A 98 6.59 6.83 -16.30
C TYR A 98 7.57 6.78 -15.13
N HIS A 99 7.48 7.76 -14.24
CA HIS A 99 8.00 7.61 -12.88
C HIS A 99 7.04 6.75 -12.05
N LEU A 100 7.55 5.73 -11.35
CA LEU A 100 6.72 4.80 -10.58
C LEU A 100 6.84 5.04 -9.08
N PHE A 101 5.71 5.27 -8.43
CA PHE A 101 5.58 5.31 -6.97
C PHE A 101 4.80 4.08 -6.50
N MET A 102 5.47 3.15 -5.83
CA MET A 102 4.83 1.96 -5.25
C MET A 102 4.49 2.20 -3.78
N VAL A 103 3.20 2.35 -3.49
CA VAL A 103 2.68 2.68 -2.16
C VAL A 103 1.95 1.48 -1.56
N MET A 104 2.47 0.96 -0.45
CA MET A 104 1.84 -0.08 0.35
C MET A 104 0.66 0.49 1.11
N ILE A 105 -0.49 -0.16 1.01
CA ILE A 105 -1.72 0.22 1.73
C ILE A 105 -1.71 -0.21 3.21
N GLY A 106 -0.63 -0.80 3.69
CA GLY A 106 -0.43 -1.36 5.03
C GLY A 106 0.75 -2.36 5.02
N TYR A 107 1.09 -2.90 6.19
CA TYR A 107 2.27 -3.74 6.43
C TYR A 107 1.97 -5.25 6.54
N ALA A 108 0.71 -5.68 6.43
CA ALA A 108 0.38 -7.11 6.45
C ALA A 108 1.12 -7.85 5.32
N ASN A 109 1.71 -9.03 5.60
CA ASN A 109 2.41 -9.83 4.60
C ASN A 109 3.57 -9.09 3.89
N LEU A 110 4.31 -8.27 4.66
CA LEU A 110 5.44 -7.50 4.14
C LEU A 110 6.54 -8.42 3.62
N TYR A 111 6.87 -9.49 4.36
CA TYR A 111 7.86 -10.47 3.95
C TYR A 111 7.64 -10.99 2.52
N GLU A 112 6.41 -11.40 2.19
CA GLU A 112 6.04 -11.91 0.87
C GLU A 112 6.23 -10.87 -0.25
N THR A 113 6.09 -9.59 0.09
CA THR A 113 6.33 -8.48 -0.84
C THR A 113 7.82 -8.28 -1.04
N MET A 114 8.60 -8.30 0.04
CA MET A 114 10.05 -8.12 0.00
C MET A 114 10.76 -9.29 -0.70
N GLU A 115 10.23 -10.51 -0.70
CA GLU A 115 10.80 -11.65 -1.43
C GLU A 115 10.65 -11.54 -2.95
N GLN A 116 9.80 -10.64 -3.46
CA GLN A 116 9.64 -10.46 -4.90
C GLN A 116 10.85 -9.77 -5.55
N PRO A 117 11.14 -10.06 -6.83
CA PRO A 117 12.12 -9.30 -7.58
C PRO A 117 11.57 -7.89 -7.83
N PHE A 118 12.26 -6.88 -7.30
CA PHE A 118 12.08 -5.46 -7.62
C PHE A 118 13.28 -4.66 -7.10
N SER A 119 13.44 -3.42 -7.55
CA SER A 119 14.55 -2.55 -7.18
C SER A 119 14.13 -1.19 -6.61
N SER A 120 12.91 -0.73 -6.90
CA SER A 120 12.44 0.58 -6.46
C SER A 120 12.29 0.63 -4.93
N PRO A 121 12.38 1.83 -4.33
CA PRO A 121 11.89 2.03 -2.97
C PRO A 121 10.40 1.69 -2.89
N LEU A 122 9.94 1.28 -1.72
CA LEU A 122 8.53 1.19 -1.39
C LEU A 122 8.15 2.35 -0.46
N TYR A 123 6.91 2.77 -0.57
CA TYR A 123 6.36 3.79 0.30
C TYR A 123 5.25 3.20 1.16
N ALA A 124 5.15 3.61 2.41
CA ALA A 124 4.04 3.28 3.29
C ALA A 124 3.25 4.55 3.59
N ILE A 125 1.96 4.40 3.91
CA ILE A 125 1.14 5.55 4.29
C ILE A 125 1.44 5.91 5.75
N ASP A 126 1.93 7.13 5.97
CA ASP A 126 2.12 7.71 7.32
C ASP A 126 0.75 7.84 8.02
N THR A 127 0.45 6.90 8.90
CA THR A 127 -0.83 6.90 9.62
C THR A 127 -0.89 7.89 10.77
N ASP A 128 0.26 8.35 11.24
CA ASP A 128 0.37 9.33 12.33
C ASP A 128 -0.01 10.71 11.80
N TYR A 129 0.42 11.07 10.58
CA TYR A 129 -0.04 12.26 9.87
C TYR A 129 -1.57 12.35 9.75
N TYR A 130 -2.23 11.22 9.52
CA TYR A 130 -3.69 11.16 9.39
C TYR A 130 -4.44 10.94 10.70
N GLU A 131 -3.74 10.82 11.82
CA GLU A 131 -4.29 10.57 13.16
C GLU A 131 -5.24 9.35 13.20
N THR A 132 -4.95 8.31 12.41
CA THR A 132 -5.79 7.10 12.34
C THR A 132 -5.03 5.88 11.82
N SER A 133 -5.06 4.81 12.61
CA SER A 133 -4.55 3.50 12.16
C SER A 133 -5.59 2.69 11.37
N ILE A 134 -6.85 3.13 11.24
CA ILE A 134 -7.92 2.40 10.54
C ILE A 134 -7.70 2.43 9.02
N SER A 135 -7.53 1.24 8.42
CA SER A 135 -7.10 1.06 7.02
C SER A 135 -7.91 1.85 5.99
N TYR A 136 -9.23 1.66 5.97
CA TYR A 136 -10.07 2.33 4.99
C TYR A 136 -10.07 3.87 5.13
N LYS A 137 -9.76 4.40 6.32
CA LYS A 137 -9.72 5.85 6.56
C LYS A 137 -8.44 6.46 6.02
N TYR A 138 -7.28 6.00 6.48
CA TYR A 138 -6.01 6.58 6.05
C TYR A 138 -5.78 6.35 4.56
N ASN A 139 -6.20 5.19 4.01
CA ASN A 139 -6.10 4.94 2.57
C ASN A 139 -6.89 5.98 1.77
N ARG A 140 -8.14 6.24 2.15
CA ARG A 140 -8.96 7.26 1.49
C ARG A 140 -8.37 8.67 1.66
N TYR A 141 -7.85 9.00 2.84
CA TYR A 141 -7.27 10.31 3.09
C TYR A 141 -6.01 10.55 2.27
N PHE A 142 -5.16 9.53 2.18
CA PHE A 142 -4.00 9.52 1.30
C PHE A 142 -4.39 9.70 -0.16
N ASP A 143 -5.39 8.94 -0.63
CA ASP A 143 -5.89 9.04 -2.01
C ASP A 143 -6.41 10.43 -2.32
N ASN A 144 -7.22 10.99 -1.43
CA ASN A 144 -7.71 12.36 -1.57
C ASN A 144 -6.56 13.37 -1.65
N ASP A 145 -5.55 13.26 -0.79
CA ASP A 145 -4.45 14.21 -0.75
C ASP A 145 -3.61 14.18 -2.03
N PHE A 146 -3.22 13.00 -2.54
CA PHE A 146 -2.42 12.95 -3.77
C PHE A 146 -3.24 13.23 -5.04
N MET A 147 -4.55 12.98 -5.02
CA MET A 147 -5.48 13.39 -6.09
C MET A 147 -5.87 14.87 -6.01
N GLY A 148 -5.47 15.56 -4.95
CA GLY A 148 -5.75 16.99 -4.76
C GLY A 148 -7.16 17.35 -4.33
N LEU A 149 -7.86 16.41 -3.71
CA LEU A 149 -9.18 16.56 -3.10
C LEU A 149 -9.06 17.03 -1.64
N GLU A 150 -10.20 17.37 -1.02
CA GLU A 150 -10.24 17.58 0.42
C GLU A 150 -9.95 16.25 1.14
N THR A 151 -9.00 16.25 2.09
CA THR A 151 -8.46 15.06 2.75
C THR A 151 -9.54 14.11 3.25
N LYS A 152 -10.61 14.61 3.87
CA LYS A 152 -11.68 13.78 4.47
C LYS A 152 -12.88 13.57 3.55
N ALA A 153 -12.79 13.97 2.28
CA ALA A 153 -13.87 13.83 1.31
C ALA A 153 -14.26 12.35 1.17
N LYS A 154 -15.57 12.10 1.05
CA LYS A 154 -16.06 10.78 0.70
C LYS A 154 -15.80 10.53 -0.77
N GLN A 155 -15.22 9.38 -1.08
CA GLN A 155 -15.08 8.89 -2.45
C GLN A 155 -16.25 7.98 -2.81
N GLY A 156 -16.47 7.80 -4.12
CA GLY A 156 -17.45 6.86 -4.67
C GLY A 156 -16.95 5.42 -4.65
N GLU A 157 -17.31 4.67 -5.69
CA GLU A 157 -16.86 3.29 -5.85
C GLU A 157 -15.35 3.20 -6.12
N TYR A 158 -14.76 2.07 -5.75
CA TYR A 158 -13.34 1.78 -5.98
C TYR A 158 -13.03 1.68 -7.48
N ALA A 159 -12.30 2.67 -7.98
CA ALA A 159 -11.91 2.77 -9.39
C ALA A 159 -10.70 1.88 -9.72
N GLY A 160 -9.77 1.68 -8.79
CA GLY A 160 -8.58 0.86 -9.00
C GLY A 160 -7.40 1.23 -8.10
N SER A 161 -6.27 0.58 -8.35
CA SER A 161 -5.02 0.73 -7.59
C SER A 161 -3.91 1.43 -8.38
N LEU A 162 -4.10 1.62 -9.70
CA LEU A 162 -3.13 2.27 -10.57
C LEU A 162 -3.66 3.65 -10.95
N TYR A 163 -2.99 4.70 -10.49
CA TYR A 163 -3.35 6.08 -10.75
C TYR A 163 -2.32 6.69 -11.69
N PHE A 164 -2.75 7.13 -12.86
CA PHE A 164 -1.91 7.70 -13.90
C PHE A 164 -1.99 9.22 -13.86
N PHE A 165 -0.83 9.87 -13.86
CA PHE A 165 -0.67 11.32 -13.73
C PHE A 165 0.15 11.91 -14.87
N GLU A 166 -0.21 13.13 -15.27
CA GLU A 166 0.63 14.06 -16.01
C GLU A 166 0.91 15.28 -15.12
N GLY A 167 2.16 15.44 -14.67
CA GLY A 167 2.45 16.32 -13.52
C GLY A 167 1.63 15.91 -12.30
N ASP A 168 0.91 16.84 -11.66
CA ASP A 168 -0.02 16.55 -10.55
C ASP A 168 -1.48 16.37 -10.98
N SER A 169 -1.75 16.29 -12.29
CA SER A 169 -3.10 16.09 -12.82
C SER A 169 -3.39 14.61 -13.02
N LEU A 170 -4.40 14.10 -12.31
CA LEU A 170 -4.88 12.73 -12.48
C LEU A 170 -5.55 12.58 -13.85
N VAL A 171 -5.02 11.68 -14.67
CA VAL A 171 -5.53 11.36 -16.01
C VAL A 171 -6.49 10.18 -15.96
N GLU A 172 -6.13 9.11 -15.25
CA GLU A 172 -6.89 7.87 -15.25
C GLU A 172 -6.63 7.04 -13.99
N VAL A 173 -7.62 6.23 -13.59
CA VAL A 173 -7.46 5.18 -12.57
C VAL A 173 -7.83 3.83 -13.17
N ARG A 174 -6.94 2.83 -13.05
CA ARG A 174 -7.14 1.47 -13.56
C ARG A 174 -6.97 0.42 -12.47
N ARG A 175 -7.59 -0.74 -12.69
CA ARG A 175 -7.39 -1.96 -11.88
C ARG A 175 -6.19 -2.77 -12.34
N GLU A 176 -5.85 -2.67 -13.61
CA GLU A 176 -4.80 -3.45 -14.27
C GLU A 176 -3.98 -2.56 -15.20
N LEU A 177 -2.74 -2.99 -15.49
CA LEU A 177 -1.93 -2.37 -16.53
C LEU A 177 -2.62 -2.53 -17.90
N PRO A 178 -2.49 -1.55 -18.82
CA PRO A 178 -3.00 -1.68 -20.18
C PRO A 178 -2.49 -2.95 -20.89
N GLU A 179 -3.37 -3.65 -21.63
CA GLU A 179 -3.09 -4.94 -22.28
C GLU A 179 -2.14 -4.89 -23.50
N GLU A 180 -1.41 -3.80 -23.74
CA GLU A 180 -0.55 -3.64 -24.93
C GLU A 180 0.72 -4.56 -24.92
N LEU A 181 0.77 -5.57 -24.06
CA LEU A 181 1.94 -6.42 -23.80
C LEU A 181 1.80 -7.90 -24.21
N ASN A 182 0.80 -8.27 -25.03
CA ASN A 182 0.65 -9.66 -25.51
C ASN A 182 0.71 -9.83 -27.04
N SER A 183 1.20 -8.84 -27.81
CA SER A 183 1.29 -8.96 -29.27
C SER A 183 2.70 -8.74 -29.82
N GLN A 184 3.71 -9.40 -29.24
CA GLN A 184 4.97 -9.70 -29.94
C GLN A 184 5.50 -11.08 -29.51
N ASP A 185 4.86 -12.12 -30.03
CA ASP A 185 5.50 -13.41 -30.35
C ASP A 185 5.22 -13.71 -31.83
#